data_AF-A0A6B2XRC9-F1
#
_entry.id   AF-A0A6B2XRC9-F1
#
_cell.length_a   1.000
_cell.length_b   1.000
_cell.length_c   1.000
_cell.angle_alpha   90.00
_cell.angle_beta   90.00
_cell.angle_gamma   90.00
#
_symmetry.space_group_name_H-M   'P 1'
#
loop_
_entity.id
_entity.type
_entity.pdbx_description
1 polymer ?
#
loop_
_entity_poly.entity_id
_entity_poly.type
_entity_poly.pdbx_seq_one_letter_code
_entity_poly.pdbx_strand_id
1 'polypeptide(L)'
;TSPLPFEGTTVSRLRYLEARAAFGLTAREQLTSGCHVHVAVADDTEGVAVLDRIGPWLPTLLALSPNSPFWQGQDSGYASFRSQVWSRWPTSGPTRAFGSPEAYRDAVDTLVATGTILDENMVYFDARLSSRYPTVEIRVADVCLDPDTATLL
;
A
#
# COMPACT_ATOMS: atom_id res chain seq x y z
N THR A 1 2.70 -11.99 -6.29
CA THR A 1 1.98 -12.24 -7.56
C THR A 1 2.10 -13.72 -7.89
N SER A 2 1.53 -14.22 -8.99
CA SER A 2 1.42 -15.68 -9.22
C SER A 2 2.12 -16.14 -10.50
N PRO A 3 3.01 -17.16 -10.43
CA PRO A 3 3.56 -17.86 -11.58
C PRO A 3 2.59 -18.88 -12.19
N LEU A 4 1.36 -18.97 -11.67
CA LEU A 4 0.28 -19.79 -12.21
C LEU A 4 -0.95 -18.94 -12.51
N PRO A 5 -1.80 -19.35 -13.47
CA PRO A 5 -3.12 -18.76 -13.64
C PRO A 5 -3.93 -18.86 -12.34
N PHE A 6 -4.73 -17.84 -12.04
CA PHE A 6 -5.60 -17.82 -10.88
C PHE A 6 -6.92 -17.12 -11.19
N GLU A 7 -7.98 -17.53 -10.48
CA GLU A 7 -9.24 -16.81 -10.42
C GLU A 7 -9.47 -16.29 -9.00
N GLY A 8 -9.55 -14.97 -8.86
CA GLY A 8 -9.68 -14.32 -7.55
C GLY A 8 -11.08 -14.43 -6.98
N THR A 9 -11.21 -15.01 -5.78
CA THR A 9 -12.45 -14.98 -4.99
C THR A 9 -12.44 -13.83 -4.01
N THR A 10 -13.57 -13.14 -3.84
CA THR A 10 -13.72 -12.10 -2.82
C THR A 10 -14.29 -12.70 -1.55
N VAL A 11 -13.68 -12.41 -0.42
CA VAL A 11 -14.18 -12.82 0.89
C VAL A 11 -15.60 -12.28 1.09
N SER A 12 -16.52 -13.11 1.58
CA SER A 12 -17.94 -12.81 1.75
C SER A 12 -18.24 -11.88 2.95
N ARG A 13 -17.47 -10.80 3.10
CA ARG A 13 -17.76 -9.71 4.04
C ARG A 13 -18.21 -8.48 3.26
N LEU A 14 -19.25 -7.82 3.75
CA LEU A 14 -19.92 -6.70 3.07
C LEU A 14 -18.93 -5.66 2.52
N ARG A 15 -18.01 -5.17 3.37
CA ARG A 15 -16.96 -4.22 3.00
C ARG A 15 -16.15 -4.62 1.75
N TYR A 16 -15.75 -5.89 1.64
CA TYR A 16 -14.96 -6.35 0.49
C TYR A 16 -15.82 -6.50 -0.76
N LEU A 17 -17.11 -6.82 -0.61
CA LEU A 17 -18.08 -6.84 -1.71
C LEU A 17 -18.35 -5.41 -2.22
N GLU A 18 -18.48 -4.44 -1.32
CA GLU A 18 -18.62 -3.01 -1.65
C GLU A 18 -17.37 -2.50 -2.38
N ALA A 19 -16.17 -2.79 -1.88
CA ALA A 19 -14.92 -2.44 -2.57
C ALA A 19 -14.84 -3.09 -3.97
N ARG A 20 -15.22 -4.36 -4.10
CA ARG A 20 -15.26 -5.03 -5.41
C ARG A 20 -16.28 -4.38 -6.36
N ALA A 21 -17.44 -3.96 -5.85
CA ALA A 21 -18.45 -3.29 -6.65
C ALA A 21 -17.97 -1.89 -7.09
N ALA A 22 -17.38 -1.12 -6.19
CA ALA A 22 -16.91 0.24 -6.43
C ALA A 22 -15.72 0.30 -7.41
N PHE A 23 -14.75 -0.61 -7.28
CA PHE A 23 -13.48 -0.54 -8.03
C PHE A 23 -13.33 -1.59 -9.13
N GLY A 24 -14.32 -2.47 -9.31
CA GLY A 24 -14.44 -3.34 -10.48
C GLY A 24 -13.19 -4.22 -10.72
N LEU A 25 -12.65 -4.15 -11.95
CA LEU A 25 -11.46 -4.92 -12.34
C LEU A 25 -10.26 -4.64 -11.44
N THR A 26 -10.07 -3.39 -11.01
CA THR A 26 -8.99 -3.01 -10.11
C THR A 26 -9.05 -3.81 -8.82
N ALA A 27 -10.23 -4.08 -8.25
CA ALA A 27 -10.34 -4.90 -7.03
C ALA A 27 -10.26 -6.41 -7.28
N ARG A 28 -10.69 -6.89 -8.46
CA ARG A 28 -10.65 -8.33 -8.81
C ARG A 28 -9.23 -8.82 -9.05
N GLU A 29 -8.35 -7.95 -9.52
CA GLU A 29 -6.97 -8.26 -9.84
C GLU A 29 -6.02 -8.03 -8.66
N GLN A 30 -6.50 -8.00 -7.42
CA GLN A 30 -5.68 -7.67 -6.23
C GLN A 30 -5.38 -8.91 -5.42
N LEU A 31 -4.61 -9.81 -6.06
CA LEU A 31 -4.02 -10.99 -5.43
C LEU A 31 -2.50 -10.80 -5.33
N THR A 32 -2.13 -9.75 -4.62
CA THR A 32 -0.74 -9.41 -4.32
C THR A 32 -0.50 -9.48 -2.82
N SER A 33 0.76 -9.69 -2.43
CA SER A 33 1.19 -9.69 -1.04
C SER A 33 2.42 -8.80 -0.94
N GLY A 34 2.40 -7.88 0.02
CA GLY A 34 3.52 -6.98 0.32
C GLY A 34 4.09 -7.27 1.70
N CYS A 35 5.31 -6.77 1.93
CA CYS A 35 5.88 -6.68 3.27
C CYS A 35 5.65 -5.25 3.78
N HIS A 36 5.01 -5.10 4.93
CA HIS A 36 4.81 -3.79 5.55
C HIS A 36 5.69 -3.68 6.80
N VAL A 37 6.46 -2.60 6.87
CA VAL A 37 7.32 -2.30 8.01
C VAL A 37 6.66 -1.22 8.85
N HIS A 38 6.48 -1.50 10.13
CA HIS A 38 5.93 -0.56 11.09
C HIS A 38 7.07 0.01 11.96
N VAL A 39 7.29 1.31 11.88
CA VAL A 39 8.30 2.00 12.67
C VAL A 39 7.59 2.84 13.74
N ALA A 40 7.88 2.56 15.01
CA ALA A 40 7.28 3.26 16.13
C ALA A 40 7.65 4.76 16.13
N VAL A 41 6.69 5.60 16.47
CA VAL A 41 6.84 7.05 16.66
C VAL A 41 6.19 7.46 17.97
N ALA A 42 6.65 8.56 18.56
CA ALA A 42 6.14 9.08 19.81
C ALA A 42 4.71 9.65 19.67
N ASP A 43 4.44 10.32 18.55
CA ASP A 43 3.15 10.94 18.24
C ASP A 43 2.96 11.16 16.73
N ASP A 44 1.77 11.64 16.35
CA ASP A 44 1.44 11.93 14.96
C ASP A 44 2.29 13.07 14.38
N THR A 45 2.81 13.98 15.20
CA THR A 45 3.67 15.09 14.73
C THR A 45 4.99 14.53 14.22
N GLU A 46 5.62 13.62 14.97
CA GLU A 46 6.78 12.87 14.52
C GLU A 46 6.43 12.01 13.29
N GLY A 47 5.29 11.32 13.32
CA GLY A 47 4.85 10.49 12.20
C GLY A 47 4.71 11.27 10.88
N VAL A 48 4.02 12.42 10.88
CA VAL A 48 3.90 13.28 9.69
C VAL A 48 5.26 13.84 9.27
N ALA A 49 6.11 14.23 10.23
CA ALA A 49 7.47 14.67 9.94
C ALA A 49 8.30 13.59 9.21
N VAL A 50 8.09 12.30 9.53
CA VAL A 50 8.70 11.18 8.80
C VAL A 50 8.09 11.05 7.40
N LEU A 51 6.75 11.04 7.28
CA LEU A 51 6.06 10.93 5.99
C LEU A 51 6.49 12.01 5.00
N ASP A 52 6.63 13.25 5.45
CA ASP A 52 7.02 14.38 4.62
C ASP A 52 8.47 14.28 4.08
N ARG A 53 9.30 13.41 4.66
CA ARG A 53 10.73 13.26 4.33
C ARG A 53 11.10 11.91 3.73
N ILE A 54 10.30 10.88 3.93
CA ILE A 54 10.64 9.51 3.51
C ILE A 54 10.53 9.29 1.99
N GLY A 55 9.75 10.14 1.29
CA GLY A 55 9.47 10.04 -0.15
C GLY A 55 10.65 9.61 -1.05
N PRO A 56 11.81 10.30 -0.98
CA PRO A 56 12.99 9.95 -1.79
C PRO A 56 13.56 8.55 -1.56
N TRP A 57 13.30 7.93 -0.41
CA TRP A 57 13.84 6.62 -0.02
C TRP A 57 12.93 5.45 -0.41
N LEU A 58 11.63 5.70 -0.55
CA LEU A 58 10.64 4.67 -0.86
C LEU A 58 10.93 3.90 -2.17
N PRO A 59 11.35 4.55 -3.28
CA PRO A 59 11.75 3.82 -4.49
C PRO A 59 12.96 2.91 -4.28
N THR A 60 13.88 3.29 -3.40
CA THR A 60 15.07 2.48 -3.08
C THR A 60 14.65 1.21 -2.33
N LEU A 61 13.77 1.33 -1.34
CA LEU A 61 13.22 0.17 -0.62
C LEU A 61 12.46 -0.78 -1.55
N LEU A 62 11.68 -0.25 -2.51
CA LEU A 62 11.05 -1.07 -3.54
C LEU A 62 12.09 -1.77 -4.43
N ALA A 63 13.16 -1.07 -4.84
CA ALA A 63 14.19 -1.64 -5.71
C ALA A 63 15.03 -2.74 -5.04
N LEU A 64 15.13 -2.74 -3.70
CA LEU A 64 15.83 -3.78 -2.94
C LEU A 64 14.97 -5.02 -2.65
N SER A 65 13.65 -4.88 -2.72
CA SER A 65 12.70 -5.93 -2.32
C SER A 65 11.91 -6.61 -3.45
N PRO A 66 12.17 -6.44 -4.76
CA PRO A 66 11.27 -6.94 -5.78
C PRO A 66 11.22 -8.47 -5.76
N ASN A 67 10.02 -9.03 -5.68
CA ASN A 67 9.81 -10.48 -5.63
C ASN A 67 8.49 -10.89 -6.28
N SER A 68 8.15 -10.22 -7.39
CA SER A 68 6.86 -10.46 -8.01
C SER A 68 6.91 -10.38 -9.55
N PRO A 69 7.76 -11.16 -10.23
CA PRO A 69 7.96 -11.01 -11.67
C PRO A 69 6.86 -11.61 -12.55
N PHE A 70 6.06 -12.55 -12.01
CA PHE A 70 5.02 -13.22 -12.78
C PHE A 70 3.62 -12.67 -12.49
N TRP A 71 2.72 -12.73 -13.48
CA TRP A 71 1.29 -12.46 -13.34
C TRP A 71 0.46 -13.42 -14.19
N GLN A 72 -0.55 -14.08 -13.61
CA GLN A 72 -1.42 -15.01 -14.33
C GLN A 72 -0.67 -16.09 -15.13
N GLY A 73 0.45 -16.58 -14.58
CA GLY A 73 1.29 -17.57 -15.25
C GLY A 73 2.21 -17.05 -16.35
N GLN A 74 2.27 -15.73 -16.54
CA GLN A 74 3.12 -15.08 -17.54
C GLN A 74 4.23 -14.29 -16.84
N ASP A 75 5.43 -14.28 -17.43
CA ASP A 75 6.45 -13.30 -17.08
C ASP A 75 5.92 -11.91 -17.46
N SER A 76 5.86 -11.01 -16.50
CA SER A 76 5.32 -9.66 -16.71
C SER A 76 6.33 -8.70 -17.34
N GLY A 77 7.63 -9.05 -17.34
CA GLY A 77 8.73 -8.16 -17.69
C GLY A 77 9.12 -7.15 -16.60
N TYR A 78 8.44 -7.13 -15.46
CA TYR A 78 8.78 -6.31 -14.30
C TYR A 78 9.46 -7.15 -13.22
N ALA A 79 10.40 -6.57 -12.47
CA ALA A 79 10.93 -7.20 -11.25
C ALA A 79 9.87 -7.24 -10.13
N SER A 80 9.10 -6.15 -10.01
CA SER A 80 7.94 -6.01 -9.12
C SER A 80 6.70 -5.66 -9.94
N PHE A 81 5.96 -6.67 -10.40
CA PHE A 81 4.63 -6.44 -10.99
C PHE A 81 3.57 -6.07 -9.95
N ARG A 82 3.78 -6.40 -8.67
CA ARG A 82 2.89 -6.00 -7.57
C ARG A 82 2.75 -4.49 -7.52
N SER A 83 3.84 -3.73 -7.63
CA SER A 83 3.76 -2.27 -7.63
C SER A 83 2.91 -1.72 -8.78
N GLN A 84 2.96 -2.34 -9.97
CA GLN A 84 2.11 -1.99 -11.12
C GLN A 84 0.63 -2.31 -10.87
N VAL A 85 0.35 -3.44 -10.24
CA VAL A 85 -1.02 -3.83 -9.87
C VAL A 85 -1.58 -2.90 -8.80
N TRP A 86 -0.75 -2.55 -7.81
CA TRP A 86 -1.11 -1.74 -6.64
C TRP A 86 -1.36 -0.27 -7.01
N SER A 87 -0.57 0.31 -7.92
CA SER A 87 -0.67 1.71 -8.35
C SER A 87 -2.00 2.09 -9.01
N ARG A 88 -2.84 1.11 -9.31
CA ARG A 88 -4.19 1.30 -9.90
C ARG A 88 -5.25 1.64 -8.86
N TRP A 89 -4.98 1.40 -7.57
CA TRP A 89 -5.90 1.80 -6.52
C TRP A 89 -5.93 3.33 -6.37
N PRO A 90 -7.09 3.93 -6.08
CA PRO A 90 -7.15 5.34 -5.70
C PRO A 90 -6.23 5.57 -4.50
N THR A 91 -5.50 6.68 -4.52
CA THR A 91 -4.55 7.10 -3.47
C THR A 91 -3.28 6.26 -3.33
N SER A 92 -3.08 5.21 -4.15
CA SER A 92 -1.80 4.51 -4.16
C SER A 92 -0.69 5.42 -4.69
N GLY A 93 0.48 5.34 -4.06
CA GLY A 93 1.69 6.04 -4.53
C GLY A 93 2.20 7.10 -3.54
N PRO A 94 3.10 7.98 -4.03
CA PRO A 94 3.73 9.00 -3.19
C PRO A 94 2.75 10.11 -2.82
N THR A 95 2.99 10.73 -1.66
CA THR A 95 2.18 11.83 -1.14
C THR A 95 2.90 13.17 -1.25
N ARG A 96 2.12 14.25 -1.21
CA ARG A 96 2.65 15.59 -0.89
C ARG A 96 3.11 15.65 0.58
N ALA A 97 3.87 16.68 0.91
CA ALA A 97 4.08 17.04 2.31
C ALA A 97 2.75 17.53 2.92
N PHE A 98 2.46 17.07 4.14
CA PHE A 98 1.27 17.45 4.91
C PHE A 98 1.58 18.61 5.86
N GLY A 99 2.77 18.66 6.46
CA GLY A 99 3.22 19.70 7.37
C GLY A 99 2.66 19.62 8.79
N SER A 100 1.48 19.03 8.99
CA SER A 100 0.92 18.77 10.33
C SER A 100 -0.01 17.55 10.38
N PRO A 101 -0.22 16.95 11.57
CA PRO A 101 -1.21 15.89 11.78
C PRO A 101 -2.63 16.27 11.37
N GLU A 102 -3.03 17.51 11.57
CA GLU A 102 -4.35 18.03 11.20
C GLU A 102 -4.50 18.03 9.68
N ALA A 103 -3.49 18.49 8.96
CA ALA A 103 -3.49 18.51 7.49
C ALA A 103 -3.47 17.10 6.89
N TYR A 104 -2.82 16.13 7.55
CA TYR A 104 -2.90 14.72 7.17
C TYR A 104 -4.32 14.17 7.37
N ARG A 105 -4.92 14.39 8.55
CA ARG A 105 -6.28 13.95 8.87
C ARG A 105 -7.31 14.56 7.94
N ASP A 106 -7.26 15.87 7.69
CA ASP A 106 -8.14 16.57 6.75
C ASP A 106 -8.05 16.03 5.32
N ALA A 107 -6.84 15.67 4.87
CA ALA A 107 -6.66 15.02 3.57
C ALA A 107 -7.34 13.64 3.52
N VAL A 108 -7.20 12.82 4.56
CA VAL A 108 -7.86 11.51 4.65
C VAL A 108 -9.38 11.66 4.73
N ASP A 109 -9.88 12.56 5.58
CA ASP A 109 -11.31 12.82 5.77
C ASP A 109 -11.94 13.30 4.46
N THR A 110 -11.25 14.17 3.71
CA THR A 110 -11.69 14.62 2.38
C THR A 110 -11.77 13.47 1.37
N LEU A 111 -10.81 12.55 1.37
CA LEU A 111 -10.82 11.38 0.48
C LEU A 111 -12.02 10.46 0.76
N VAL A 112 -12.39 10.31 2.04
CA VAL A 112 -13.58 9.54 2.45
C VAL A 112 -14.86 10.31 2.10
N ALA A 113 -14.94 11.59 2.44
CA ALA A 113 -16.14 12.41 2.23
C ALA A 113 -16.51 12.56 0.75
N THR A 114 -15.52 12.56 -0.14
CA THR A 114 -15.73 12.61 -1.60
C THR A 114 -16.06 11.24 -2.22
N GLY A 115 -15.98 10.15 -1.45
CA GLY A 115 -16.15 8.79 -1.95
C GLY A 115 -14.99 8.31 -2.83
N THR A 116 -13.84 9.01 -2.81
CA THR A 116 -12.62 8.56 -3.52
C THR A 116 -12.14 7.23 -2.95
N ILE A 117 -12.24 7.09 -1.63
CA ILE A 117 -12.01 5.85 -0.89
C ILE A 117 -13.22 5.57 0.01
N LEU A 118 -13.45 4.30 0.34
CA LEU A 118 -14.61 3.91 1.15
C LEU A 118 -14.43 4.25 2.65
N ASP A 119 -13.19 4.18 3.13
CA ASP A 119 -12.82 4.46 4.52
C ASP A 119 -11.29 4.64 4.65
N GLU A 120 -10.83 5.00 5.84
CA GLU A 120 -9.41 5.21 6.16
C GLU A 120 -8.51 4.00 5.88
N ASN A 121 -9.03 2.77 5.91
CA ASN A 121 -8.23 1.58 5.65
C ASN A 121 -7.91 1.43 4.14
N MET A 122 -8.55 2.23 3.29
CA MET A 122 -8.24 2.39 1.87
C MET A 122 -7.27 3.54 1.57
N VAL A 123 -6.66 4.15 2.59
CA VAL A 123 -5.50 5.03 2.39
C VAL A 123 -4.30 4.17 1.96
N TYR A 124 -3.96 4.23 0.68
CA TYR A 124 -2.95 3.34 0.07
C TYR A 124 -1.64 4.02 -0.29
N PHE A 125 -1.36 5.18 0.31
CA PHE A 125 -0.06 5.85 0.22
C PHE A 125 1.10 4.87 0.45
N ASP A 126 2.20 5.12 -0.25
CA ASP A 126 3.42 4.28 -0.16
C ASP A 126 3.96 4.16 1.28
N ALA A 127 3.73 5.20 2.10
CA ALA A 127 3.83 5.15 3.55
C ALA A 127 2.68 5.97 4.18
N ARG A 128 2.21 5.58 5.37
CA ARG A 128 1.08 6.24 6.06
C ARG A 128 1.20 6.19 7.58
N LEU A 129 0.46 7.04 8.28
CA LEU A 129 0.20 6.81 9.70
C LEU A 129 -0.67 5.57 9.85
N SER A 130 -0.30 4.66 10.75
CA SER A 130 -1.14 3.50 11.04
C SER A 130 -2.35 3.91 11.88
N SER A 131 -3.55 3.50 11.46
CA SER A 131 -4.79 3.72 12.23
C SER A 131 -4.88 2.87 13.50
N ARG A 132 -4.00 1.87 13.66
CA ARG A 132 -4.06 0.89 14.76
C ARG A 132 -2.88 0.99 15.72
N TYR A 133 -1.69 1.30 15.22
CA TYR A 133 -0.45 1.30 15.99
C TYR A 133 0.19 2.69 15.95
N PRO A 134 0.89 3.14 17.01
CA PRO A 134 1.60 4.41 17.03
C PRO A 134 2.87 4.32 16.17
N THR A 135 2.69 4.19 14.87
CA THR A 135 3.74 3.84 13.91
C THR A 135 3.52 4.52 12.56
N VAL A 136 4.60 4.78 11.85
CA VAL A 136 4.59 4.96 10.39
C VAL A 136 4.66 3.57 9.75
N GLU A 137 3.70 3.28 8.87
CA GLU A 137 3.61 2.03 8.11
C GLU A 137 4.15 2.26 6.69
N ILE A 138 5.28 1.62 6.36
CA ILE A 138 5.92 1.62 5.04
C ILE A 138 5.41 0.40 4.26
N ARG A 139 4.91 0.60 3.04
CA ARG A 139 4.09 -0.40 2.33
C ARG A 139 4.56 -0.72 0.90
N VAL A 140 5.67 -0.14 0.48
CA VAL A 140 6.17 -0.28 -0.89
C VAL A 140 6.71 -1.67 -1.19
N ALA A 141 7.31 -2.35 -0.22
CA ALA A 141 8.05 -3.59 -0.45
C ALA A 141 7.15 -4.77 -0.87
N ASP A 142 7.65 -5.58 -1.79
CA ASP A 142 7.06 -6.89 -2.04
C ASP A 142 7.34 -7.83 -0.86
N VAL A 143 6.57 -8.92 -0.77
CA VAL A 143 6.86 -9.95 0.24
C VAL A 143 8.22 -10.58 -0.05
N CYS A 144 9.12 -10.56 0.92
CA CYS A 144 10.44 -11.18 0.81
C CYS A 144 10.32 -12.72 0.87
N LEU A 145 11.17 -13.44 0.13
CA LEU A 145 11.22 -14.91 0.17
C LEU A 145 11.80 -15.43 1.48
N ASP A 146 12.72 -14.68 2.07
CA ASP A 146 13.47 -15.04 3.25
C ASP A 146 13.20 -14.03 4.38
N PRO A 147 12.89 -14.49 5.61
CA PRO A 147 12.63 -13.60 6.73
C PRO A 147 13.84 -12.71 7.07
N ASP A 148 15.07 -13.16 6.89
CA ASP A 148 16.26 -12.36 7.15
C ASP A 148 16.31 -11.17 6.19
N THR A 149 15.92 -11.36 4.93
CA THR A 149 15.79 -10.24 3.98
C THR A 149 14.72 -9.25 4.42
N ALA A 150 13.61 -9.72 4.97
CA ALA A 150 12.57 -8.84 5.50
C ALA A 150 13.07 -7.99 6.69
N THR A 151 14.05 -8.46 7.46
CA THR A 151 14.65 -7.68 8.56
C THR A 151 15.63 -6.60 8.11
N LEU A 152 16.04 -6.60 6.84
CA LEU A 152 16.91 -5.58 6.26
C LEU A 152 16.13 -4.35 5.74
N LEU A 153 14.79 -4.45 5.71
CA LEU A 153 13.87 -3.38 5.33
C LEU A 153 13.49 -2.53 6.56
#